data_AF-A0A7R9A1P6-F1
#
_entry.id   AF-A0A7R9A1P6-F1
#
_cell.length_a   1.000
_cell.length_b   1.000
_cell.length_c   1.000
_cell.angle_alpha   90.00
_cell.angle_beta   90.00
_cell.angle_gamma   90.00
#
_symmetry.space_group_name_H-M   'P 1'
#
loop_
_entity.id
_entity.type
_entity.pdbx_description
1 polymer ?
#
loop_
_entity_poly.entity_id
_entity_poly.type
_entity_poly.pdbx_seq_one_letter_code
_entity_poly.pdbx_strand_id
1 'polypeptide(L)'
;MTRIIWDLIKEKLILPFVDVELHIYDLGIENRDKTNDQVTIDCAEAIKKYNVGIKCATITPDEKRVVEFNLKKMWKSPNGTIRNILGGT
;
A
#
# COMPACT_ATOMS: atom_id res chain seq x y z
N MET A 1 -3.11 5.84 -11.82
CA MET A 1 -3.18 7.31 -11.65
C MET A 1 -2.61 7.77 -10.32
N THR A 2 -3.13 7.32 -9.18
CA THR A 2 -2.67 7.76 -7.85
C THR A 2 -1.19 7.46 -7.57
N ARG A 3 -0.65 6.33 -8.05
CA ARG A 3 0.79 6.02 -7.98
C ARG A 3 1.66 7.09 -8.65
N ILE A 4 1.31 7.48 -9.88
CA ILE A 4 2.03 8.50 -10.66
C ILE A 4 1.98 9.86 -9.94
N ILE A 5 0.79 10.26 -9.47
CA ILE A 5 0.61 11.52 -8.75
C ILE A 5 1.41 11.51 -7.45
N TRP A 6 1.44 10.37 -6.73
CA TRP A 6 2.22 10.22 -5.50
C TRP A 6 3.72 10.41 -5.72
N ASP A 7 4.26 9.86 -6.81
CA ASP A 7 5.67 10.05 -7.15
C ASP A 7 5.99 11.52 -7.44
N LEU A 8 5.13 12.21 -8.22
CA LEU A 8 5.26 13.64 -8.49
C LEU A 8 5.17 14.51 -7.21
N ILE A 9 4.28 14.17 -6.27
CA ILE A 9 4.15 14.89 -5.00
C ILE A 9 5.43 14.75 -4.18
N LYS A 10 5.96 13.54 -4.03
CA LYS A 10 7.21 13.32 -3.27
C LYS A 10 8.36 14.13 -3.88
N GLU A 11 8.55 14.01 -5.19
CA GLU A 11 9.68 14.62 -5.91
C GLU A 11 9.61 16.14 -5.94
N LYS A 12 8.43 16.72 -6.14
CA LYS A 12 8.30 18.18 -6.34
C LYS A 12 7.98 18.94 -5.07
N LEU A 13 7.32 18.31 -4.09
CA LEU A 13 6.69 19.02 -2.97
C LEU A 13 7.18 18.57 -1.59
N ILE A 14 7.85 17.42 -1.46
CA ILE A 14 8.28 16.90 -0.16
C ILE A 14 9.80 16.80 -0.07
N LEU A 15 10.41 15.93 -0.87
CA LEU A 15 11.84 15.58 -0.75
C LEU A 15 12.82 16.74 -1.01
N PRO A 16 12.50 17.76 -1.82
CA PRO A 16 13.36 18.94 -1.94
C PRO A 16 13.41 19.81 -0.67
N PHE A 17 12.45 19.66 0.24
CA PHE A 17 12.25 20.54 1.38
C PHE A 17 12.34 19.82 2.74
N VAL A 18 12.24 18.49 2.74
CA VAL A 18 12.21 17.68 3.95
C VAL A 18 13.14 16.48 3.77
N ASP A 19 14.17 16.43 4.62
CA ASP A 19 14.99 15.23 4.78
C ASP A 19 14.33 14.29 5.79
N VAL A 20 13.87 13.14 5.32
CA VAL A 20 13.14 12.16 6.13
C VAL A 20 13.43 10.74 5.64
N GLU A 21 13.62 9.84 6.58
CA GLU A 21 13.73 8.41 6.28
C GLU A 21 12.36 7.85 5.87
N LEU A 22 12.30 7.24 4.68
CA LEU A 22 11.08 6.62 4.15
C LEU A 22 11.22 5.10 4.12
N HIS A 23 10.47 4.41 4.97
CA HIS A 23 10.27 2.96 4.84
C HIS A 23 9.17 2.69 3.80
N ILE A 24 9.57 2.27 2.60
CA ILE A 24 8.68 2.11 1.44
C ILE A 24 8.17 0.67 1.33
N TYR A 25 6.84 0.53 1.26
CA TYR A 25 6.14 -0.74 1.02
C TYR A 25 5.26 -0.60 -0.23
N ASP A 26 5.53 -1.40 -1.28
CA ASP A 26 4.72 -1.37 -2.51
C ASP A 26 3.43 -2.21 -2.32
N LEU A 27 2.31 -1.52 -2.05
CA LEU A 27 0.98 -2.14 -1.94
C LEU A 27 0.23 -2.21 -3.29
N GLY A 28 0.93 -2.06 -4.41
CA GLY A 28 0.39 -2.28 -5.75
C GLY A 28 -0.12 -3.71 -5.92
N ILE A 29 -1.20 -3.88 -6.70
CA ILE A 29 -1.93 -5.16 -6.79
C ILE A 29 -1.03 -6.33 -7.21
N GLU A 30 -0.11 -6.10 -8.14
CA GLU A 30 0.85 -7.11 -8.61
C GLU A 30 1.86 -7.50 -7.52
N ASN A 31 2.36 -6.55 -6.73
CA ASN A 31 3.28 -6.86 -5.64
C ASN A 31 2.56 -7.55 -4.47
N ARG A 32 1.31 -7.17 -4.18
CA ARG A 32 0.47 -7.90 -3.24
C ARG A 32 0.28 -9.34 -3.70
N ASP A 33 -0.06 -9.56 -4.97
CA ASP A 33 -0.22 -10.91 -5.50
C ASP A 33 1.07 -11.73 -5.44
N LYS A 34 2.20 -11.14 -5.85
CA LYS A 34 3.53 -11.76 -5.79
C LYS A 34 3.90 -12.21 -4.37
N THR A 35 3.63 -11.37 -3.38
CA THR A 35 3.97 -11.60 -1.96
C THR A 35 2.88 -12.35 -1.18
N ASN A 36 1.83 -12.83 -1.84
CA ASN A 36 0.66 -13.42 -1.20
C ASN A 36 0.01 -12.49 -0.14
N ASP A 37 0.04 -11.19 -0.40
CA ASP A 37 -0.44 -10.07 0.43
C ASP A 37 0.35 -9.87 1.74
N GLN A 38 1.50 -10.54 1.91
CA GLN A 38 2.39 -10.36 3.07
C GLN A 38 2.89 -8.92 3.20
N VAL A 39 3.17 -8.23 2.08
CA VAL A 39 3.60 -6.82 2.09
C VAL A 39 2.60 -5.89 2.78
N THR A 40 1.30 -6.23 2.75
CA THR A 40 0.25 -5.47 3.43
C THR A 40 0.34 -5.63 4.95
N ILE A 41 0.68 -6.83 5.43
CA ILE A 41 0.89 -7.12 6.85
C ILE A 41 2.17 -6.44 7.33
N ASP A 42 3.27 -6.59 6.58
CA ASP A 42 4.55 -5.98 6.91
C ASP A 42 4.45 -4.45 6.99
N CYS A 43 3.68 -3.84 6.08
CA CYS A 43 3.37 -2.41 6.13
C CYS A 43 2.60 -2.03 7.41
N ALA A 44 1.61 -2.81 7.81
CA ALA A 44 0.84 -2.54 9.03
C ALA A 44 1.70 -2.67 10.30
N GLU A 45 2.56 -3.67 10.37
CA GLU A 45 3.49 -3.86 11.49
C GLU A 45 4.58 -2.77 11.52
N ALA A 46 5.04 -2.29 10.37
CA ALA A 46 5.91 -1.13 10.29
C ALA A 46 5.22 0.13 10.82
N ILE A 47 3.94 0.36 10.46
CA ILE A 47 3.18 1.49 11.00
C ILE A 47 3.03 1.38 12.52
N LYS A 48 2.81 0.18 13.08
CA LYS A 48 2.83 0.01 14.55
C LYS A 48 4.17 0.38 15.16
N LYS A 49 5.27 -0.02 14.53
CA LYS A 49 6.62 0.24 15.02
C LYS A 49 6.99 1.74 14.96
N TYR A 50 6.62 2.41 13.88
CA TYR A 50 7.03 3.79 13.58
C TYR A 50 5.93 4.84 13.83
N ASN A 51 4.75 4.41 14.27
CA ASN A 51 3.54 5.18 14.62
C ASN A 51 2.86 5.96 13.49
N VAL A 52 3.57 6.34 12.43
CA VAL A 52 3.03 7.17 11.33
C VAL A 52 3.13 6.42 10.02
N GLY A 53 2.03 6.40 9.27
CA GLY A 53 1.96 5.82 7.92
C GLY A 53 1.25 6.75 6.95
N ILE A 54 1.78 6.87 5.73
CA ILE A 54 1.14 7.57 4.63
C ILE A 54 0.88 6.55 3.53
N LYS A 55 -0.38 6.42 3.12
CA LYS A 55 -0.81 5.37 2.19
C LYS A 55 -1.47 5.95 0.95
N CYS A 56 -0.96 5.55 -0.22
CA CYS A 56 -1.60 5.81 -1.49
C CYS A 56 -2.83 4.88 -1.70
N ALA A 57 -3.80 5.32 -2.52
CA ALA A 57 -4.99 4.51 -2.81
C ALA A 57 -4.60 3.21 -3.54
N THR A 58 -5.28 2.11 -3.18
CA THR A 58 -4.98 0.75 -3.65
C THR A 58 -6.23 0.06 -4.19
N ILE A 59 -6.05 -0.83 -5.17
CA ILE A 59 -7.13 -1.65 -5.73
C ILE A 59 -7.53 -2.74 -4.71
N THR A 60 -8.82 -2.82 -4.42
CA THR A 60 -9.44 -4.03 -3.85
C THR A 60 -10.02 -4.81 -5.03
N PRO A 61 -9.46 -5.98 -5.40
CA PRO A 61 -9.85 -6.65 -6.63
C PRO A 61 -11.25 -7.25 -6.49
N ASP A 62 -12.07 -7.10 -7.54
CA ASP A 62 -13.26 -7.90 -7.80
C ASP A 62 -12.92 -9.01 -8.82
N GLU A 63 -13.91 -9.78 -9.26
CA GLU A 63 -13.71 -10.84 -10.25
C GLU A 63 -13.10 -10.34 -11.56
N LYS A 64 -13.50 -9.15 -12.02
CA LYS A 64 -12.97 -8.54 -13.24
C LYS A 64 -11.50 -8.17 -13.07
N ARG A 65 -11.12 -7.61 -11.92
CA ARG A 65 -9.72 -7.27 -11.60
C ARG A 65 -8.85 -8.52 -11.43
N VAL A 66 -9.40 -9.63 -10.92
CA VAL A 66 -8.67 -10.90 -10.87
C VAL A 66 -8.28 -11.36 -12.27
N VAL A 67 -9.21 -11.27 -13.24
CA VAL A 67 -8.92 -11.61 -14.64
C VAL A 67 -7.99 -10.60 -15.30
N GLU A 68 -8.25 -9.30 -15.14
CA GLU A 68 -7.45 -8.23 -15.75
C GLU A 68 -5.98 -8.27 -15.36
N PHE A 69 -5.69 -8.56 -14.09
CA PHE A 69 -4.33 -8.59 -13.56
C PHE A 69 -3.77 -10.02 -13.40
N ASN A 70 -4.51 -11.05 -13.84
CA ASN A 70 -4.15 -12.46 -13.69
C ASN A 70 -3.73 -12.83 -12.25
N LEU A 71 -4.57 -12.43 -11.28
CA LEU A 71 -4.27 -12.60 -9.86
C LEU A 71 -4.49 -14.05 -9.42
N LYS A 72 -3.70 -14.52 -8.44
CA LYS A 72 -3.86 -15.84 -7.81
C LYS A 72 -5.23 -16.02 -7.17
N LYS A 73 -5.76 -14.95 -6.58
CA LYS A 73 -7.09 -14.91 -5.95
C LYS A 73 -7.58 -13.48 -5.72
N MET A 74 -8.83 -13.37 -5.30
CA MET A 74 -9.42 -12.12 -4.82
C MET A 74 -8.84 -11.75 -3.44
N TRP A 75 -7.82 -10.88 -3.44
CA TRP A 75 -7.18 -10.39 -2.21
C TRP A 75 -8.09 -9.47 -1.41
N LYS A 76 -7.98 -9.52 -0.08
CA LYS A 76 -8.70 -8.58 0.81
C LYS A 76 -8.23 -7.13 0.57
N SER A 77 -9.05 -6.19 1.01
CA SER A 77 -8.71 -4.77 0.92
C SER A 77 -7.51 -4.45 1.82
N PRO A 78 -6.44 -3.82 1.30
CA PRO A 78 -5.33 -3.38 2.12
C PRO A 78 -5.76 -2.45 3.26
N ASN A 79 -6.75 -1.59 3.01
CA ASN A 79 -7.27 -0.67 4.01
C ASN A 79 -7.91 -1.42 5.20
N GLY A 80 -8.68 -2.48 4.91
CA GLY A 80 -9.29 -3.30 5.95
C GLY A 80 -8.25 -4.11 6.72
N THR A 81 -7.29 -4.71 6.03
CA THR A 81 -6.19 -5.46 6.66
C THR A 81 -5.37 -4.56 7.60
N ILE A 82 -4.92 -3.40 7.12
CA ILE A 82 -4.13 -2.46 7.93
C ILE A 82 -4.95 -1.97 9.13
N ARG A 83 -6.21 -1.57 8.93
CA ARG A 83 -7.07 -1.08 10.02
C ARG A 83 -7.26 -2.12 11.12
N ASN A 84 -7.54 -3.36 10.75
CA ASN A 84 -7.72 -4.46 11.69
C ASN A 84 -6.45 -4.74 12.50
N ILE A 85 -5.28 -4.64 11.86
CA ILE A 85 -3.99 -4.84 12.52
C ILE A 85 -3.67 -3.68 13.48
N LEU A 86 -3.91 -2.44 13.08
CA LEU A 86 -3.67 -1.25 13.89
C LEU A 86 -4.68 -1.06 15.03
N GLY A 87 -5.82 -1.76 15.01
CA GLY A 87 -6.88 -1.60 16.00
C GLY A 87 -7.69 -0.31 15.84
N GLY A 88 -7.72 0.27 14.63
CA GLY A 88 -8.51 1.47 14.33
C GLY A 88 -9.99 1.15 14.10
N THR A 89 -10.88 2.08 14.45
CA THR A 89 -12.33 2.06 14.12
C THR A 89 -12.58 2.34 12.63
#